data_AF-A0A4Q4WX66-F1
#
_entry.id   AF-A0A4Q4WX66-F1
#
_cell.length_a   1.000
_cell.length_b   1.000
_cell.length_c   1.000
_cell.angle_alpha   90.00
_cell.angle_beta   90.00
_cell.angle_gamma   90.00
#
_symmetry.space_group_name_H-M   'P 1'
#
loop_
_entity.id
_entity.type
_entity.pdbx_description
1 polymer ?
#
loop_
_entity_poly.entity_id
_entity_poly.type
_entity_poly.pdbx_seq_one_letter_code
_entity_poly.pdbx_strand_id
1 'polypeptide(L)'
;MDQYAAVLLSFPPEDTPPDFESYDKAVKNHLNQVTRILKDKSADLITYGPQLLELLNPAVHSLSYLAVLHTLILPGLATSASREYLLEKVVLFMISFDGLQIRYAGPHLQDVFAAVGGGQLLPPSVAVEILATAILKLDPTGSMLTASHILLVRLAYGTNNIEPALQVVDKSIVFYPGMANRGEPQYLCDPSLPPPSYIARETGLTAILKPQLVMEYDLLCGMMYCSRRDWAKASEAFQRIVTFPARENGVNKLMVDAYKRWVLVSLLWKGKHLDNPTPSGHMANRYYEVLGKPYTAIAALFATDNAQALKHEVDSNAQIWQEDNNIGLMQEVLAAYQKWQVLGLQHVYSKISIPEVRRETKSAETGGNLPKDEDVETLIQNMIISGMLHGVVEKNDDGTSFLTFLSPTTSLSEQDFAKELARTAQRLQNLRPLLRATDERLGTHKEYIKHVIKESKRDKTQQDYAVGHHFEDEVDDEDLMGGIVSTG
;
A
#
# COMPACT_ATOMS: atom_id res chain seq x y z
N MET A 1 26.06 -21.00 -33.51
CA MET A 1 26.09 -20.73 -32.06
C MET A 1 27.02 -19.55 -31.76
N ASP A 2 28.31 -19.63 -32.13
CA ASP A 2 29.33 -18.58 -31.83
C ASP A 2 28.96 -17.17 -32.33
N GLN A 3 28.39 -17.05 -33.53
CA GLN A 3 27.92 -15.74 -34.05
C GLN A 3 26.81 -15.12 -33.18
N TYR A 4 25.96 -15.93 -32.57
CA TYR A 4 24.90 -15.47 -31.66
C TYR A 4 25.50 -15.08 -30.31
N ALA A 5 26.38 -15.92 -29.77
CA ALA A 5 27.08 -15.64 -28.52
C ALA A 5 27.87 -14.33 -28.59
N ALA A 6 28.59 -14.07 -29.69
CA ALA A 6 29.35 -12.84 -29.89
C ALA A 6 28.48 -11.58 -29.82
N VAL A 7 27.29 -11.59 -30.43
CA VAL A 7 26.36 -10.46 -30.35
C VAL A 7 25.76 -10.34 -28.96
N LEU A 8 25.27 -11.44 -28.38
CA LEU A 8 24.62 -11.45 -27.07
C LEU A 8 25.56 -11.04 -25.93
N LEU A 9 26.86 -11.34 -26.05
CA LEU A 9 27.91 -10.94 -25.09
C LEU A 9 28.51 -9.57 -25.36
N SER A 10 28.17 -8.90 -26.47
CA SER A 10 28.76 -7.60 -26.83
C SER A 10 28.34 -6.44 -25.93
N PHE A 11 27.37 -6.66 -25.03
CA PHE A 11 26.89 -5.65 -24.09
C PHE A 11 26.71 -6.23 -22.68
N PRO A 12 27.21 -5.53 -21.63
CA PRO A 12 27.95 -4.28 -21.67
C PRO A 12 29.36 -4.45 -22.27
N PRO A 13 29.90 -3.45 -22.98
CA PRO A 13 31.27 -3.50 -23.49
C PRO A 13 32.28 -3.54 -22.32
N GLU A 14 33.45 -4.15 -22.55
CA GLU A 14 34.52 -4.27 -21.54
C GLU A 14 34.92 -2.90 -20.96
N ASP A 15 35.00 -1.88 -21.82
CA ASP A 15 35.09 -0.48 -21.43
C ASP A 15 33.68 0.10 -21.30
N THR A 16 33.12 0.07 -20.08
CA THR A 16 31.81 0.66 -19.81
C THR A 16 31.85 2.15 -20.19
N PRO A 17 30.92 2.65 -21.02
CA PRO A 17 30.97 4.01 -21.50
C PRO A 17 31.02 5.02 -20.34
N PRO A 18 31.88 6.05 -20.42
CA PRO A 18 32.14 6.95 -19.30
C PRO A 18 30.95 7.88 -19.00
N ASP A 19 30.05 8.05 -19.96
CA ASP A 19 28.93 8.98 -19.92
C ASP A 19 27.60 8.31 -20.31
N PHE A 20 26.49 8.86 -19.79
CA PHE A 20 25.15 8.32 -19.99
C PHE A 20 24.70 8.35 -21.46
N GLU A 21 25.19 9.30 -22.27
CA GLU A 21 24.84 9.40 -23.69
C GLU A 21 25.44 8.24 -24.50
N SER A 22 26.73 7.97 -24.30
CA SER A 22 27.39 6.85 -24.95
C SER A 22 26.81 5.51 -24.49
N TYR A 23 26.47 5.38 -23.20
CA TYR A 23 25.80 4.18 -22.68
C TYR A 23 24.42 3.96 -23.32
N ASP A 24 23.59 5.01 -23.37
CA ASP A 24 22.26 4.96 -23.98
C ASP A 24 22.31 4.57 -25.46
N LYS A 25 23.27 5.13 -26.21
CA LYS A 25 23.54 4.75 -27.62
C LYS A 25 23.97 3.29 -27.73
N ALA A 26 24.88 2.83 -26.88
CA ALA A 26 25.37 1.45 -26.89
C ALA A 26 24.24 0.44 -26.61
N VAL A 27 23.40 0.70 -25.60
CA VAL A 27 22.23 -0.13 -25.28
C VAL A 27 21.26 -0.20 -26.45
N LYS A 28 20.91 0.95 -27.04
CA LYS A 28 19.98 1.01 -28.19
C LYS A 28 20.52 0.26 -29.40
N ASN A 29 21.81 0.40 -29.68
CA ASN A 29 22.48 -0.34 -30.76
C ASN A 29 22.46 -1.85 -30.50
N HIS A 30 22.77 -2.28 -29.28
CA HIS A 30 22.71 -3.68 -28.88
C HIS A 30 21.29 -4.25 -29.02
N LEU A 31 20.28 -3.54 -28.53
CA LEU A 31 18.87 -3.95 -28.66
C LEU A 31 18.42 -4.08 -30.10
N ASN A 32 18.88 -3.20 -31.00
CA ASN A 32 18.60 -3.31 -32.43
C ASN A 32 19.22 -4.59 -33.02
N GLN A 33 20.45 -4.94 -32.62
CA GLN A 33 21.10 -6.19 -33.05
C GLN A 33 20.38 -7.42 -32.51
N VAL A 34 20.04 -7.44 -31.22
CA VAL A 34 19.28 -8.53 -30.59
C VAL A 34 17.91 -8.70 -31.24
N THR A 35 17.18 -7.61 -31.46
CA THR A 35 15.86 -7.62 -32.13
C THR A 35 15.96 -8.19 -33.55
N ARG A 36 17.04 -7.89 -34.27
CA ARG A 36 17.28 -8.46 -35.60
C ARG A 36 17.50 -9.97 -35.55
N ILE A 37 18.30 -10.45 -34.59
CA ILE A 37 18.50 -11.90 -34.38
C ILE A 37 17.16 -12.58 -34.05
N LEU A 38 16.36 -11.98 -33.16
CA LEU A 38 15.04 -12.50 -32.79
C LEU A 38 14.08 -12.63 -33.98
N LYS A 39 14.08 -11.64 -34.89
CA LYS A 39 13.20 -11.65 -36.07
C LYS A 39 13.68 -12.62 -37.16
N ASP A 40 14.96 -12.59 -37.48
CA ASP A 40 15.49 -13.28 -38.66
C ASP A 40 15.77 -14.78 -38.39
N LYS A 41 16.05 -15.14 -37.12
CA LYS A 41 16.68 -16.42 -36.74
C LYS A 41 16.12 -17.02 -35.45
N SER A 42 14.81 -16.88 -35.21
CA SER A 42 14.13 -17.38 -34.00
C SER A 42 14.27 -18.90 -33.79
N ALA A 43 14.24 -19.70 -34.86
CA ALA A 43 14.40 -21.16 -34.77
C ALA A 43 15.79 -21.59 -34.27
N ASP A 44 16.83 -20.85 -34.66
CA ASP A 44 18.20 -21.09 -34.18
C ASP A 44 18.32 -20.75 -32.70
N LEU A 45 17.68 -19.66 -32.24
CA LEU A 45 17.63 -19.28 -30.84
C LEU A 45 16.89 -20.29 -29.97
N ILE A 46 15.83 -20.91 -30.50
CA ILE A 46 15.12 -21.99 -29.80
C ILE A 46 16.04 -23.22 -29.62
N THR A 47 16.88 -23.50 -30.63
CA THR A 47 17.78 -24.65 -30.67
C THR A 47 19.00 -24.45 -29.78
N TYR A 48 19.69 -23.31 -29.89
CA TYR A 48 20.92 -23.01 -29.16
C TYR A 48 20.71 -22.23 -27.86
N GLY A 49 19.49 -21.74 -27.61
CA GLY A 49 19.15 -20.88 -26.46
C GLY A 49 19.58 -21.42 -25.10
N PRO A 50 19.35 -22.72 -24.78
CA PRO A 50 19.79 -23.30 -23.50
C PRO A 50 21.29 -23.16 -23.24
N GLN A 51 22.12 -23.34 -24.28
CA GLN A 51 23.59 -23.20 -24.22
C GLN A 51 23.99 -21.73 -24.14
N LEU A 52 23.28 -20.85 -24.86
CA LEU A 52 23.52 -19.41 -24.79
C LEU A 52 23.23 -18.85 -23.38
N LEU A 53 22.21 -19.38 -22.68
CA LEU A 53 21.92 -19.00 -21.28
C LEU A 53 23.00 -19.46 -20.28
N GLU A 54 23.84 -20.44 -20.62
CA GLU A 54 24.99 -20.82 -19.78
C GLU A 54 26.15 -19.84 -19.90
N LEU A 55 26.31 -19.23 -21.09
CA LEU A 55 27.34 -18.23 -21.36
C LEU A 55 26.97 -16.85 -20.81
N LEU A 56 25.68 -16.54 -20.72
CA LEU A 56 25.17 -15.24 -20.28
C LEU A 56 25.01 -15.18 -18.76
N ASN A 57 25.69 -14.23 -18.13
CA ASN A 57 25.40 -13.84 -16.75
C ASN A 57 24.16 -12.92 -16.70
N PRO A 58 23.06 -13.28 -16.01
CA PRO A 58 21.84 -12.47 -15.95
C PRO A 58 21.99 -11.12 -15.23
N ALA A 59 22.96 -10.97 -14.32
CA ALA A 59 23.25 -9.68 -13.66
C ALA A 59 24.08 -8.73 -14.54
N VAL A 60 24.81 -9.26 -15.53
CA VAL A 60 25.70 -8.48 -16.40
C VAL A 60 25.09 -8.29 -17.79
N HIS A 61 24.48 -9.32 -18.36
CA HIS A 61 23.94 -9.34 -19.72
C HIS A 61 22.41 -9.41 -19.72
N SER A 62 21.76 -8.67 -18.81
CA SER A 62 20.31 -8.81 -18.53
C SER A 62 19.44 -8.66 -19.77
N LEU A 63 19.78 -7.76 -20.69
CA LEU A 63 19.04 -7.56 -21.94
C LEU A 63 19.06 -8.80 -22.84
N SER A 64 20.27 -9.31 -23.11
CA SER A 64 20.48 -10.50 -23.94
C SER A 64 19.87 -11.73 -23.29
N TYR A 65 20.06 -11.89 -21.98
CA TYR A 65 19.51 -12.99 -21.22
C TYR A 65 17.98 -12.98 -21.26
N LEU A 66 17.34 -11.82 -21.04
CA LEU A 66 15.89 -11.66 -21.11
C LEU A 66 15.35 -11.98 -22.50
N ALA A 67 16.01 -11.52 -23.57
CA ALA A 67 15.60 -11.78 -24.94
C ALA A 67 15.60 -13.27 -25.29
N VAL A 68 16.68 -13.98 -24.92
CA VAL A 68 16.78 -15.44 -25.12
C VAL A 68 15.76 -16.16 -24.24
N LEU A 69 15.68 -15.81 -22.96
CA LEU A 69 14.74 -16.41 -22.02
C LEU A 69 13.29 -16.28 -22.50
N HIS A 70 12.86 -15.06 -22.83
CA HIS A 70 11.51 -14.75 -23.33
C HIS A 70 11.16 -15.62 -24.54
N THR A 71 12.07 -15.75 -25.51
CA THR A 71 11.88 -16.59 -26.71
C THR A 71 11.68 -18.07 -26.38
N LEU A 72 12.31 -18.57 -25.31
CA LEU A 72 12.23 -19.98 -24.90
C LEU A 72 10.96 -20.29 -24.10
N ILE A 73 10.42 -19.31 -23.38
CA ILE A 73 9.29 -19.52 -22.44
C ILE A 73 7.94 -18.96 -22.93
N LEU A 74 7.92 -18.05 -23.91
CA LEU A 74 6.70 -17.36 -24.37
C LEU A 74 6.52 -17.48 -25.90
N PRO A 75 5.28 -17.72 -26.40
CA PRO A 75 4.01 -17.87 -25.67
C PRO A 75 3.84 -19.26 -25.02
N GLY A 76 4.79 -20.17 -25.22
CA GLY A 76 4.85 -21.47 -24.58
C GLY A 76 6.25 -22.05 -24.74
N LEU A 77 6.54 -23.14 -24.01
CA LEU A 77 7.85 -23.81 -24.05
C LEU A 77 8.14 -24.31 -25.47
N ALA A 78 9.08 -23.65 -26.15
CA ALA A 78 9.40 -23.91 -27.55
C ALA A 78 10.65 -24.77 -27.76
N THR A 79 11.36 -25.14 -26.70
CA THR A 79 12.69 -25.76 -26.77
C THR A 79 12.70 -27.23 -26.35
N SER A 80 13.76 -27.96 -26.72
CA SER A 80 14.03 -29.34 -26.30
C SER A 80 14.59 -29.46 -24.88
N ALA A 81 14.99 -28.34 -24.26
CA ALA A 81 15.47 -28.33 -22.88
C ALA A 81 14.38 -28.72 -21.88
N SER A 82 14.79 -29.30 -20.74
CA SER A 82 13.84 -29.68 -19.70
C SER A 82 13.14 -28.45 -19.13
N ARG A 83 11.86 -28.62 -18.77
CA ARG A 83 11.07 -27.56 -18.13
C ARG A 83 11.74 -27.08 -16.84
N GLU A 84 12.27 -27.99 -16.04
CA GLU A 84 12.95 -27.68 -14.77
C GLU A 84 14.16 -26.76 -14.97
N TYR A 85 14.99 -27.05 -15.97
CA TYR A 85 16.14 -26.21 -16.31
C TYR A 85 15.73 -24.79 -16.67
N LEU A 86 14.70 -24.63 -17.52
CA LEU A 86 14.23 -23.30 -17.90
C LEU A 86 13.63 -22.53 -16.72
N LEU A 87 12.89 -23.21 -15.84
CA LEU A 87 12.32 -22.59 -14.64
C LEU A 87 13.42 -22.12 -13.68
N GLU A 88 14.52 -22.88 -13.54
CA GLU A 88 15.70 -22.45 -12.80
C GLU A 88 16.30 -21.17 -13.40
N LYS A 89 16.41 -21.10 -14.74
CA LYS A 89 16.90 -19.90 -15.44
C LYS A 89 15.97 -18.70 -15.30
N VAL A 90 14.65 -18.91 -15.20
CA VAL A 90 13.67 -17.85 -14.88
C VAL A 90 13.89 -17.33 -13.46
N VAL A 91 13.97 -18.23 -12.48
CA VAL A 91 14.22 -17.86 -11.08
C VAL A 91 15.51 -17.08 -10.96
N LEU A 92 16.60 -17.60 -11.55
CA LEU A 92 17.91 -16.95 -11.55
C LEU A 92 17.83 -15.53 -12.13
N PHE A 93 17.16 -15.35 -13.27
CA PHE A 93 17.00 -14.03 -13.87
C PHE A 93 16.23 -13.08 -12.95
N MET A 94 15.07 -13.49 -12.44
CA MET A 94 14.18 -12.66 -11.62
C MET A 94 14.86 -12.12 -10.36
N ILE A 95 15.78 -12.88 -9.76
CA ILE A 95 16.53 -12.45 -8.57
C ILE A 95 17.79 -11.65 -8.91
N SER A 96 18.37 -11.82 -10.10
CA SER A 96 19.73 -11.35 -10.40
C SER A 96 19.83 -10.22 -11.42
N PHE A 97 18.81 -9.96 -12.24
CA PHE A 97 18.88 -8.95 -13.32
C PHE A 97 19.35 -7.56 -12.84
N ASP A 98 19.98 -6.83 -13.75
CA ASP A 98 20.39 -5.44 -13.56
C ASP A 98 19.22 -4.48 -13.80
N GLY A 99 18.94 -3.65 -12.79
CA GLY A 99 17.81 -2.74 -12.81
C GLY A 99 17.96 -1.59 -13.82
N LEU A 100 19.18 -1.23 -14.24
CA LEU A 100 19.41 -0.16 -15.22
C LEU A 100 19.18 -0.66 -16.65
N GLN A 101 19.75 -1.81 -16.99
CA GLN A 101 19.58 -2.45 -18.28
C GLN A 101 18.10 -2.71 -18.59
N ILE A 102 17.38 -3.28 -17.63
CA ILE A 102 15.99 -3.67 -17.82
C ILE A 102 15.03 -2.50 -18.08
N ARG A 103 15.42 -1.25 -17.76
CA ARG A 103 14.64 -0.06 -18.15
C ARG A 103 14.40 0.06 -19.65
N TYR A 104 15.27 -0.54 -20.46
CA TYR A 104 15.16 -0.52 -21.92
C TYR A 104 14.39 -1.72 -22.50
N ALA A 105 14.05 -2.73 -21.70
CA ALA A 105 13.39 -3.96 -22.14
C ALA A 105 12.05 -4.21 -21.44
N GLY A 106 11.33 -3.13 -21.12
CA GLY A 106 10.09 -3.19 -20.35
C GLY A 106 9.02 -4.17 -20.88
N PRO A 107 8.70 -4.20 -22.19
CA PRO A 107 7.70 -5.13 -22.72
C PRO A 107 8.03 -6.60 -22.46
N HIS A 108 9.26 -7.02 -22.75
CA HIS A 108 9.69 -8.41 -22.52
C HIS A 108 9.70 -8.74 -21.02
N LEU A 109 10.11 -7.79 -20.16
CA LEU A 109 10.07 -7.98 -18.72
C LEU A 109 8.63 -8.18 -18.22
N GLN A 110 7.70 -7.35 -18.68
CA GLN A 110 6.29 -7.44 -18.28
C GLN A 110 5.66 -8.76 -18.72
N ASP A 111 6.02 -9.29 -19.89
CA ASP A 111 5.54 -10.62 -20.31
C ASP A 111 6.05 -11.72 -19.38
N VAL A 112 7.34 -11.68 -18.98
CA VAL A 112 7.90 -12.63 -18.01
C VAL A 112 7.21 -12.49 -16.64
N PHE A 113 6.98 -11.27 -16.18
CA PHE A 113 6.26 -11.01 -14.93
C PHE A 113 4.82 -11.52 -14.99
N ALA A 114 4.14 -11.35 -16.13
CA ALA A 114 2.80 -11.89 -16.37
C ALA A 114 2.80 -13.43 -16.37
N ALA A 115 3.79 -14.05 -16.99
CA ALA A 115 3.92 -15.51 -17.03
C ALA A 115 4.16 -16.12 -15.62
N VAL A 116 5.02 -15.48 -14.81
CA VAL A 116 5.25 -15.88 -13.41
C VAL A 116 4.02 -15.57 -12.55
N GLY A 117 3.46 -14.36 -12.67
CA GLY A 117 2.29 -13.89 -11.93
C GLY A 117 1.00 -14.67 -12.25
N GLY A 118 0.94 -15.32 -13.42
CA GLY A 118 -0.14 -16.24 -13.78
C GLY A 118 -0.14 -17.55 -12.98
N GLY A 119 0.92 -17.86 -12.22
CA GLY A 119 0.98 -19.00 -11.31
C GLY A 119 1.06 -20.37 -11.98
N GLN A 120 1.23 -20.43 -13.30
CA GLN A 120 1.27 -21.69 -14.07
C GLN A 120 2.69 -22.24 -14.26
N LEU A 121 3.70 -21.37 -14.18
CA LEU A 121 5.09 -21.73 -14.44
C LEU A 121 5.77 -22.38 -13.22
N LEU A 122 5.62 -21.77 -12.05
CA LEU A 122 6.36 -22.08 -10.83
C LEU A 122 5.40 -22.40 -9.67
N PRO A 123 5.87 -23.13 -8.64
CA PRO A 123 5.12 -23.27 -7.39
C PRO A 123 4.76 -21.90 -6.82
N PRO A 124 3.54 -21.72 -6.26
CA PRO A 124 3.06 -20.41 -5.82
C PRO A 124 3.98 -19.69 -4.82
N SER A 125 4.56 -20.41 -3.85
CA SER A 125 5.48 -19.84 -2.87
C SER A 125 6.69 -19.18 -3.52
N VAL A 126 7.34 -19.90 -4.45
CA VAL A 126 8.50 -19.41 -5.21
C VAL A 126 8.10 -18.27 -6.14
N ALA A 127 6.98 -18.40 -6.84
CA ALA A 127 6.51 -17.40 -7.80
C ALA A 127 6.22 -16.05 -7.13
N VAL A 128 5.57 -16.06 -5.96
CA VAL A 128 5.30 -14.82 -5.19
C VAL A 128 6.60 -14.21 -4.70
N GLU A 129 7.51 -15.01 -4.15
CA GLU A 129 8.80 -14.54 -3.62
C GLU A 129 9.64 -13.87 -4.72
N ILE A 130 9.87 -14.54 -5.85
CA ILE A 130 10.70 -13.98 -6.91
C ILE A 130 10.05 -12.78 -7.59
N LEU A 131 8.70 -12.75 -7.69
CA LEU A 131 7.99 -11.61 -8.28
C LEU A 131 8.09 -10.40 -7.37
N ALA A 132 7.97 -10.58 -6.06
CA ALA A 132 8.16 -9.52 -5.08
C ALA A 132 9.61 -8.99 -5.08
N THR A 133 10.61 -9.88 -5.14
CA THR A 133 12.02 -9.51 -5.28
C THR A 133 12.26 -8.73 -6.58
N ALA A 134 11.73 -9.19 -7.71
CA ALA A 134 11.90 -8.55 -9.01
C ALA A 134 11.24 -7.16 -9.06
N ILE A 135 10.07 -6.99 -8.44
CA ILE A 135 9.40 -5.67 -8.31
C ILE A 135 10.29 -4.70 -7.53
N LEU A 136 10.82 -5.10 -6.38
CA LEU A 136 11.72 -4.25 -5.57
C LEU A 136 13.08 -4.04 -6.24
N LYS A 137 13.50 -4.94 -7.13
CA LYS A 137 14.73 -4.74 -7.89
C LYS A 137 14.57 -3.68 -8.99
N LEU A 138 13.37 -3.60 -9.59
CA LEU A 138 13.02 -2.55 -10.54
C LEU A 138 12.75 -1.20 -9.85
N ASP A 139 12.08 -1.21 -8.70
CA ASP A 139 11.86 -0.04 -7.84
C ASP A 139 12.28 -0.36 -6.39
N PRO A 140 13.54 -0.05 -6.01
CA PRO A 140 14.03 -0.27 -4.64
C PRO A 140 13.25 0.50 -3.57
N THR A 141 12.59 1.60 -3.95
CA THR A 141 11.81 2.41 -3.01
C THR A 141 10.44 1.78 -2.72
N GLY A 142 9.90 0.99 -3.66
CA GLY A 142 8.53 0.47 -3.62
C GLY A 142 7.47 1.58 -3.63
N SER A 143 7.80 2.74 -4.19
CA SER A 143 6.93 3.92 -4.16
C SER A 143 6.04 4.04 -5.39
N MET A 144 6.29 3.26 -6.45
CA MET A 144 5.54 3.27 -7.69
C MET A 144 4.62 2.06 -7.83
N LEU A 145 3.31 2.28 -7.91
CA LEU A 145 2.38 1.19 -8.23
C LEU A 145 2.49 0.82 -9.72
N THR A 146 2.55 -0.49 -10.01
CA THR A 146 2.64 -1.02 -11.38
C THR A 146 1.63 -2.15 -11.61
N ALA A 147 1.43 -2.54 -12.88
CA ALA A 147 0.61 -3.71 -13.21
C ALA A 147 1.12 -5.01 -12.55
N SER A 148 2.42 -5.09 -12.31
CA SER A 148 3.08 -6.23 -11.66
C SER A 148 2.69 -6.37 -10.18
N HIS A 149 2.41 -5.26 -9.49
CA HIS A 149 1.88 -5.28 -8.12
C HIS A 149 0.51 -5.97 -8.09
N ILE A 150 -0.34 -5.73 -9.09
CA ILE A 150 -1.66 -6.38 -9.20
C ILE A 150 -1.51 -7.89 -9.37
N LEU A 151 -0.57 -8.33 -10.21
CA LEU A 151 -0.26 -9.75 -10.41
C LEU A 151 0.23 -10.39 -9.10
N LEU A 152 1.12 -9.70 -8.39
CA LEU A 152 1.66 -10.18 -7.11
C LEU A 152 0.55 -10.40 -6.08
N VAL A 153 -0.29 -9.39 -5.83
CA VAL A 153 -1.33 -9.50 -4.79
C VAL A 153 -2.42 -10.52 -5.14
N ARG A 154 -2.77 -10.65 -6.43
CA ARG A 154 -3.69 -11.69 -6.90
C ARG A 154 -3.13 -13.09 -6.67
N LEU A 155 -1.87 -13.31 -7.04
CA LEU A 155 -1.20 -14.60 -6.86
C LEU A 155 -1.03 -14.94 -5.38
N ALA A 156 -0.54 -13.99 -4.58
CA ALA A 156 -0.28 -14.16 -3.15
C ALA A 156 -1.57 -14.49 -2.38
N TYR A 157 -2.62 -13.68 -2.57
CA TYR A 157 -3.91 -13.91 -1.90
C TYR A 157 -4.60 -15.17 -2.43
N GLY A 158 -4.66 -15.36 -3.75
CA GLY A 158 -5.36 -16.50 -4.37
C GLY A 158 -4.74 -17.87 -4.06
N THR A 159 -3.46 -17.91 -3.72
CA THR A 159 -2.74 -19.15 -3.38
C THR A 159 -2.40 -19.27 -1.89
N ASN A 160 -2.83 -18.31 -1.06
CA ASN A 160 -2.52 -18.22 0.37
C ASN A 160 -1.01 -18.17 0.68
N ASN A 161 -0.21 -17.52 -0.18
CA ASN A 161 1.22 -17.29 0.01
C ASN A 161 1.49 -15.80 0.25
N ILE A 162 1.03 -15.28 1.39
CA ILE A 162 0.98 -13.83 1.65
C ILE A 162 2.34 -13.29 2.14
N GLU A 163 3.07 -14.07 2.95
CA GLU A 163 4.29 -13.60 3.62
C GLU A 163 5.34 -12.99 2.68
N PRO A 164 5.71 -13.63 1.54
CA PRO A 164 6.73 -13.06 0.67
C PRO A 164 6.25 -11.80 -0.05
N ALA A 165 4.95 -11.58 -0.18
CA ALA A 165 4.40 -10.38 -0.82
C ALA A 165 4.42 -9.15 0.09
N LEU A 166 4.48 -9.33 1.42
CA LEU A 166 4.47 -8.23 2.39
C LEU A 166 5.64 -7.27 2.20
N GLN A 167 6.80 -7.75 1.73
CA GLN A 167 7.95 -6.89 1.45
C GLN A 167 7.67 -5.78 0.43
N VAL A 168 6.71 -6.02 -0.49
CA VAL A 168 6.22 -5.05 -1.47
C VAL A 168 4.98 -4.32 -0.93
N VAL A 169 4.01 -5.06 -0.39
CA VAL A 169 2.71 -4.52 0.01
C VAL A 169 2.80 -3.57 1.21
N ASP A 170 3.81 -3.74 2.08
CA ASP A 170 4.09 -2.83 3.19
C ASP A 170 4.80 -1.53 2.76
N LYS A 171 5.19 -1.39 1.48
CA LYS A 171 5.81 -0.17 0.97
C LYS A 171 4.76 0.90 0.72
N SER A 172 5.14 2.16 0.96
CA SER A 172 4.23 3.29 0.75
C SER A 172 4.20 3.69 -0.71
N ILE A 173 3.09 3.39 -1.38
CA ILE A 173 2.84 3.84 -2.75
C ILE A 173 2.57 5.35 -2.73
N VAL A 174 3.40 6.09 -3.45
CA VAL A 174 3.30 7.55 -3.64
C VAL A 174 2.97 7.89 -5.10
N PHE A 175 3.44 7.06 -6.03
CA PHE A 175 3.39 7.33 -7.45
C PHE A 175 2.54 6.31 -8.22
N TYR A 176 1.89 6.79 -9.28
CA TYR A 176 1.02 6.02 -10.17
C TYR A 176 1.42 6.23 -11.63
N PRO A 177 1.26 5.21 -12.50
CA PRO A 177 1.63 5.33 -13.91
C PRO A 177 0.81 6.42 -14.60
N GLY A 178 1.48 7.27 -15.39
CA GLY A 178 0.82 8.34 -16.12
C GLY A 178 0.42 9.57 -15.30
N MET A 179 0.95 9.73 -14.07
CA MET A 179 0.89 11.03 -13.40
C MET A 179 1.64 12.07 -14.25
N ALA A 180 0.88 12.97 -14.86
CA ALA A 180 1.37 13.93 -15.85
C ALA A 180 2.51 14.83 -15.33
N ASN A 181 3.33 15.31 -16.27
CA ASN A 181 4.34 16.38 -16.12
C ASN A 181 5.70 15.98 -15.53
N ARG A 182 6.24 14.83 -15.93
CA ARG A 182 7.70 14.68 -15.96
C ARG A 182 8.11 14.69 -17.43
N GLY A 183 9.02 15.60 -17.79
CA GLY A 183 9.67 15.51 -19.10
C GLY A 183 10.29 14.13 -19.26
N GLU A 184 10.35 13.61 -20.49
CA GLU A 184 11.03 12.35 -20.74
C GLU A 184 12.47 12.45 -20.20
N PRO A 185 12.94 11.46 -19.41
CA PRO A 185 14.32 11.48 -18.97
C PRO A 185 15.22 11.43 -20.20
N GLN A 186 16.29 12.22 -20.20
CA GLN A 186 17.20 12.28 -21.34
C GLN A 186 17.85 10.91 -21.58
N TYR A 187 18.24 10.20 -20.51
CA TYR A 187 18.88 8.87 -20.58
C TYR A 187 18.33 7.95 -19.50
N LEU A 188 17.72 6.81 -19.87
CA LEU A 188 17.14 5.86 -18.90
C LEU A 188 18.19 5.17 -18.01
N CYS A 189 19.44 5.12 -18.46
CA CYS A 189 20.56 4.53 -17.73
C CYS A 189 21.06 5.38 -16.54
N ASP A 190 20.57 6.61 -16.36
CA ASP A 190 20.96 7.43 -15.21
C ASP A 190 20.43 6.80 -13.89
N PRO A 191 21.32 6.38 -12.97
CA PRO A 191 20.94 5.71 -11.73
C PRO A 191 20.26 6.64 -10.73
N SER A 192 20.41 7.96 -10.88
CA SER A 192 19.79 8.97 -10.01
C SER A 192 18.31 9.21 -10.34
N LEU A 193 17.83 8.68 -11.48
CA LEU A 193 16.44 8.85 -11.88
C LEU A 193 15.47 8.24 -10.87
N PRO A 194 14.46 8.99 -10.41
CA PRO A 194 13.42 8.45 -9.56
C PRO A 194 12.50 7.50 -10.36
N PRO A 195 11.89 6.48 -9.71
CA PRO A 195 11.03 5.49 -10.36
C PRO A 195 9.98 6.04 -11.33
N PRO A 196 9.24 7.13 -11.02
CA PRO A 196 8.23 7.64 -11.94
C PRO A 196 8.78 8.22 -13.25
N SER A 197 10.09 8.47 -13.33
CA SER A 197 10.73 8.98 -14.54
C SER A 197 11.05 7.88 -15.55
N TYR A 198 11.33 6.65 -15.09
CA TYR A 198 11.64 5.51 -15.97
C TYR A 198 10.55 4.44 -16.00
N ILE A 199 9.71 4.30 -14.96
CA ILE A 199 8.57 3.39 -14.96
C ILE A 199 7.39 4.09 -15.62
N ALA A 200 7.39 4.06 -16.96
CA ALA A 200 6.38 4.74 -17.77
C ALA A 200 5.78 3.79 -18.82
N ARG A 201 4.67 4.20 -19.42
CA ARG A 201 4.00 3.39 -20.44
C ARG A 201 4.84 3.27 -21.70
N GLU A 202 5.56 4.34 -22.00
CA GLU A 202 6.46 4.52 -23.14
C GLU A 202 7.64 3.55 -23.07
N THR A 203 8.17 3.32 -21.85
CA THR A 203 9.21 2.31 -21.61
C THR A 203 8.70 0.88 -21.60
N GLY A 204 7.37 0.68 -21.57
CA GLY A 204 6.74 -0.63 -21.46
C GLY A 204 6.91 -1.32 -20.10
N LEU A 205 7.47 -0.63 -19.08
CA LEU A 205 7.67 -1.19 -17.74
C LEU A 205 6.39 -1.33 -16.91
N THR A 206 5.27 -0.78 -17.38
CA THR A 206 3.96 -0.98 -16.77
C THR A 206 2.84 -0.77 -17.78
N ALA A 207 1.77 -1.55 -17.65
CA ALA A 207 0.53 -1.32 -18.39
C ALA A 207 -0.29 -0.14 -17.81
N ILE A 208 -1.35 0.26 -18.51
CA ILE A 208 -2.34 1.21 -17.98
C ILE A 208 -2.99 0.61 -16.75
N LEU A 209 -2.92 1.33 -15.63
CA LEU A 209 -3.72 1.01 -14.46
C LEU A 209 -5.07 1.73 -14.56
N LYS A 210 -6.11 0.95 -14.80
CA LYS A 210 -7.49 1.43 -14.67
C LYS A 210 -7.80 1.65 -13.18
N PRO A 211 -8.66 2.62 -12.82
CA PRO A 211 -9.06 2.86 -11.43
C PRO A 211 -9.50 1.59 -10.67
N GLN A 212 -10.19 0.68 -11.35
CA GLN A 212 -10.64 -0.59 -10.78
C GLN A 212 -9.48 -1.47 -10.32
N LEU A 213 -8.36 -1.49 -11.04
CA LEU A 213 -7.18 -2.29 -10.65
C LEU A 213 -6.49 -1.69 -9.43
N VAL A 214 -6.49 -0.36 -9.29
CA VAL A 214 -5.94 0.31 -8.10
C VAL A 214 -6.77 -0.04 -6.86
N MET A 215 -8.11 0.05 -6.96
CA MET A 215 -9.00 -0.36 -5.86
C MET A 215 -8.90 -1.86 -5.57
N GLU A 216 -8.75 -2.71 -6.60
CA GLU A 216 -8.56 -4.15 -6.42
C GLU A 216 -7.25 -4.46 -5.68
N TYR A 217 -6.17 -3.74 -6.00
CA TYR A 217 -4.91 -3.86 -5.27
C TYR A 217 -5.11 -3.59 -3.78
N ASP A 218 -5.69 -2.45 -3.43
CA ASP A 218 -5.94 -2.08 -2.04
C ASP A 218 -6.90 -3.06 -1.35
N LEU A 219 -7.89 -3.60 -2.08
CA LEU A 219 -8.83 -4.57 -1.53
C LEU A 219 -8.10 -5.85 -1.15
N LEU A 220 -7.27 -6.38 -2.05
CA LEU A 220 -6.48 -7.59 -1.79
C LEU A 220 -5.47 -7.36 -0.67
N CYS A 221 -4.86 -6.17 -0.59
CA CYS A 221 -4.03 -5.79 0.56
C CYS A 221 -4.81 -5.84 1.87
N GLY A 222 -5.99 -5.24 1.91
CA GLY A 222 -6.86 -5.27 3.09
C GLY A 222 -7.26 -6.69 3.50
N MET A 223 -7.58 -7.55 2.53
CA MET A 223 -7.91 -8.96 2.78
C MET A 223 -6.70 -9.77 3.28
N MET A 224 -5.50 -9.52 2.73
CA MET A 224 -4.26 -10.12 3.23
C MET A 224 -3.97 -9.70 4.67
N TYR A 225 -4.13 -8.41 5.00
CA TYR A 225 -3.98 -7.94 6.38
C TYR A 225 -5.03 -8.52 7.33
N CYS A 226 -6.29 -8.68 6.88
CA CYS A 226 -7.33 -9.35 7.66
C CYS A 226 -6.96 -10.81 7.98
N SER A 227 -6.39 -11.55 7.02
CA SER A 227 -5.94 -12.94 7.25
C SER A 227 -4.86 -13.06 8.32
N ARG A 228 -4.09 -11.98 8.53
CA ARG A 228 -3.06 -11.86 9.57
C ARG A 228 -3.57 -11.22 10.85
N ARG A 229 -4.85 -10.83 10.91
CA ARG A 229 -5.45 -10.02 11.97
C ARG A 229 -4.71 -8.69 12.22
N ASP A 230 -4.05 -8.14 11.20
CA ASP A 230 -3.47 -6.79 11.25
C ASP A 230 -4.56 -5.76 10.92
N TRP A 231 -5.43 -5.52 11.89
CA TRP A 231 -6.63 -4.69 11.72
C TRP A 231 -6.31 -3.24 11.38
N ALA A 232 -5.17 -2.72 11.84
CA ALA A 232 -4.74 -1.36 11.56
C ALA A 232 -4.44 -1.19 10.06
N LYS A 233 -3.56 -2.02 9.50
CA LYS A 233 -3.24 -1.96 8.07
C LYS A 233 -4.43 -2.33 7.18
N ALA A 234 -5.27 -3.28 7.62
CA ALA A 234 -6.51 -3.62 6.92
C ALA A 234 -7.46 -2.42 6.83
N SER A 235 -7.65 -1.69 7.94
CA SER A 235 -8.48 -0.49 7.98
C SER A 235 -7.96 0.58 7.03
N GLU A 236 -6.65 0.86 7.06
CA GLU A 236 -6.02 1.83 6.15
C GLU A 236 -6.18 1.44 4.67
N ALA A 237 -6.06 0.14 4.36
CA ALA A 237 -6.24 -0.35 3.00
C ALA A 237 -7.67 -0.18 2.48
N PHE A 238 -8.67 -0.57 3.27
CA PHE A 238 -10.07 -0.35 2.88
C PHE A 238 -10.43 1.14 2.86
N GLN A 239 -9.87 1.94 3.76
CA GLN A 239 -10.07 3.40 3.78
C GLN A 239 -9.62 4.05 2.46
N ARG A 240 -8.48 3.65 1.88
CA ARG A 240 -8.02 4.18 0.57
C ARG A 240 -9.08 3.98 -0.53
N ILE A 241 -9.77 2.84 -0.54
CA ILE A 241 -10.85 2.54 -1.48
C ILE A 241 -12.09 3.39 -1.17
N VAL A 242 -12.48 3.48 0.11
CA VAL A 242 -13.65 4.27 0.54
C VAL A 242 -13.50 5.75 0.16
N THR A 243 -12.27 6.28 0.27
CA THR A 243 -11.93 7.66 -0.13
C THR A 243 -11.61 7.83 -1.61
N PHE A 244 -11.67 6.76 -2.42
CA PHE A 244 -11.28 6.82 -3.82
C PHE A 244 -12.18 7.82 -4.59
N PRO A 245 -11.62 8.72 -5.40
CA PRO A 245 -12.42 9.71 -6.14
C PRO A 245 -13.41 9.03 -7.10
N ALA A 246 -14.70 9.24 -6.89
CA ALA A 246 -15.77 8.76 -7.75
C ALA A 246 -16.57 9.94 -8.34
N ARG A 247 -16.91 9.83 -9.63
CA ARG A 247 -17.91 10.71 -10.27
C ARG A 247 -19.31 10.40 -9.71
N GLU A 248 -20.31 11.22 -10.02
CA GLU A 248 -21.67 11.12 -9.43
C GLU A 248 -22.29 9.71 -9.50
N ASN A 249 -22.12 8.98 -10.61
CA ASN A 249 -22.56 7.59 -10.78
C ASN A 249 -21.38 6.60 -10.79
N GLY A 250 -20.26 6.96 -10.17
CA GLY A 250 -19.00 6.23 -10.21
C GLY A 250 -18.78 5.26 -9.03
N VAL A 251 -19.69 5.24 -8.05
CA VAL A 251 -19.60 4.31 -6.92
C VAL A 251 -19.86 2.90 -7.43
N ASN A 252 -18.85 2.04 -7.30
CA ASN A 252 -18.92 0.67 -7.77
C ASN A 252 -19.02 -0.32 -6.61
N LYS A 253 -19.22 -1.61 -6.94
CA LYS A 253 -19.33 -2.67 -5.94
C LYS A 253 -18.08 -2.80 -5.06
N LEU A 254 -16.87 -2.62 -5.60
CA LEU A 254 -15.62 -2.70 -4.83
C LEU A 254 -15.60 -1.67 -3.70
N MET A 255 -16.07 -0.45 -3.96
CA MET A 255 -16.13 0.62 -2.97
C MET A 255 -17.10 0.30 -1.82
N VAL A 256 -18.29 -0.21 -2.16
CA VAL A 256 -19.31 -0.62 -1.16
C VAL A 256 -18.82 -1.81 -0.35
N ASP A 257 -18.23 -2.82 -1.00
CA ASP A 257 -17.69 -4.02 -0.36
C ASP A 257 -16.52 -3.69 0.56
N ALA A 258 -15.68 -2.71 0.20
CA ALA A 258 -14.63 -2.18 1.05
C ALA A 258 -15.19 -1.40 2.24
N TYR A 259 -16.22 -0.56 2.04
CA TYR A 259 -16.88 0.17 3.13
C TYR A 259 -17.44 -0.78 4.19
N LYS A 260 -18.19 -1.81 3.78
CA LYS A 260 -18.74 -2.82 4.69
C LYS A 260 -17.65 -3.50 5.53
N ARG A 261 -16.53 -3.89 4.91
CA ARG A 261 -15.38 -4.47 5.61
C ARG A 261 -14.67 -3.46 6.50
N TRP A 262 -14.54 -2.21 6.06
CA TRP A 262 -13.95 -1.12 6.84
C TRP A 262 -14.73 -0.86 8.13
N VAL A 263 -16.08 -0.92 8.10
CA VAL A 263 -16.91 -0.84 9.30
C VAL A 263 -16.55 -1.95 10.29
N LEU A 264 -16.54 -3.21 9.86
CA LEU A 264 -16.23 -4.35 10.73
C LEU A 264 -14.79 -4.32 11.27
N VAL A 265 -13.81 -4.02 10.41
CA VAL A 265 -12.40 -3.90 10.82
C VAL A 265 -12.20 -2.74 11.79
N SER A 266 -12.98 -1.65 11.66
CA SER A 266 -12.93 -0.54 12.62
C SER A 266 -13.39 -0.96 14.01
N LEU A 267 -14.40 -1.84 14.11
CA LEU A 267 -14.81 -2.44 15.39
C LEU A 267 -13.68 -3.30 15.99
N LEU A 268 -13.00 -4.11 15.16
CA LEU A 268 -11.90 -4.96 15.60
C LEU A 268 -10.68 -4.15 16.06
N TRP A 269 -10.36 -3.06 15.36
CA TRP A 269 -9.19 -2.23 15.63
C TRP A 269 -9.40 -1.20 16.75
N LYS A 270 -10.53 -0.49 16.72
CA LYS A 270 -10.80 0.67 17.59
C LYS A 270 -11.94 0.47 18.57
N GLY A 271 -12.65 -0.66 18.49
CA GLY A 271 -13.80 -0.95 19.36
C GLY A 271 -15.03 -0.12 19.04
N LYS A 272 -15.00 0.65 17.95
CA LYS A 272 -16.08 1.56 17.54
C LYS A 272 -16.06 1.82 16.05
N HIS A 273 -17.21 2.25 15.53
CA HIS A 273 -17.29 2.79 14.19
C HIS A 273 -16.45 4.07 14.11
N LEU A 274 -15.64 4.19 13.05
CA LEU A 274 -14.92 5.42 12.75
C LEU A 274 -15.81 6.34 11.92
N ASP A 275 -15.60 7.64 12.06
CA ASP A 275 -16.24 8.62 11.18
C ASP A 275 -15.80 8.40 9.74
N ASN A 276 -16.70 8.67 8.79
CA ASN A 276 -16.41 8.48 7.38
C ASN A 276 -15.13 9.25 6.99
N PRO A 277 -14.16 8.59 6.34
CA PRO A 277 -12.85 9.16 6.13
C PRO A 277 -12.92 10.34 5.15
N THR A 278 -12.46 11.51 5.59
CA THR A 278 -12.33 12.68 4.72
C THR A 278 -11.08 12.52 3.82
N PRO A 279 -11.12 12.91 2.53
CA PRO A 279 -12.16 13.65 1.81
C PRO A 279 -13.08 12.74 0.95
N SER A 280 -13.76 11.76 1.52
CA SER A 280 -14.80 11.00 0.81
C SER A 280 -15.82 11.92 0.13
N GLY A 281 -16.14 11.68 -1.16
CA GLY A 281 -17.14 12.47 -1.87
C GLY A 281 -18.54 12.29 -1.27
N HIS A 282 -19.30 13.39 -1.12
CA HIS A 282 -20.64 13.38 -0.50
C HIS A 282 -21.58 12.32 -1.08
N MET A 283 -21.57 12.13 -2.40
CA MET A 283 -22.41 11.11 -3.05
C MET A 283 -21.99 9.69 -2.68
N ALA A 284 -20.69 9.40 -2.59
CA ALA A 284 -20.20 8.10 -2.16
C ALA A 284 -20.67 7.77 -0.73
N ASN A 285 -20.61 8.74 0.18
CA ASN A 285 -21.11 8.57 1.55
C ASN A 285 -22.60 8.21 1.58
N ARG A 286 -23.43 8.84 0.76
CA ARG A 286 -24.86 8.48 0.67
C ARG A 286 -25.06 7.04 0.21
N TYR A 287 -24.27 6.56 -0.76
CA TYR A 287 -24.33 5.15 -1.18
C TYR A 287 -23.89 4.20 -0.06
N TYR A 288 -22.82 4.54 0.66
CA TYR A 288 -22.32 3.77 1.79
C TYR A 288 -23.34 3.69 2.93
N GLU A 289 -24.01 4.79 3.27
CA GLU A 289 -25.06 4.83 4.29
C GLU A 289 -26.24 3.91 3.93
N VAL A 290 -26.66 3.92 2.67
CA VAL A 290 -27.80 3.10 2.21
C VAL A 290 -27.42 1.62 2.15
N LEU A 291 -26.31 1.29 1.48
CA LEU A 291 -25.93 -0.10 1.20
C LEU A 291 -25.17 -0.77 2.35
N GLY A 292 -24.55 0.03 3.22
CA GLY A 292 -23.85 -0.42 4.42
C GLY A 292 -24.71 -0.40 5.68
N LYS A 293 -25.99 -0.01 5.59
CA LYS A 293 -26.91 0.08 6.74
C LYS A 293 -26.92 -1.16 7.66
N PRO A 294 -26.93 -2.41 7.15
CA PRO A 294 -26.86 -3.58 8.03
C PRO A 294 -25.56 -3.63 8.84
N TYR A 295 -24.44 -3.20 8.27
CA TYR A 295 -23.13 -3.19 8.93
C TYR A 295 -23.01 -2.07 9.95
N THR A 296 -23.55 -0.89 9.66
CA THR A 296 -23.57 0.22 10.62
C THR A 296 -24.54 -0.04 11.78
N ALA A 297 -25.59 -0.83 11.58
CA ALA A 297 -26.45 -1.32 12.67
C ALA A 297 -25.69 -2.25 13.63
N ILE A 298 -24.88 -3.18 13.10
CA ILE A 298 -23.94 -3.99 13.91
C ILE A 298 -23.00 -3.09 14.69
N ALA A 299 -22.42 -2.08 14.03
CA ALA A 299 -21.49 -1.16 14.67
C ALA A 299 -22.14 -0.34 15.80
N ALA A 300 -23.40 0.06 15.64
CA ALA A 300 -24.17 0.74 16.68
C ALA A 300 -24.44 -0.18 17.87
N LEU A 301 -24.85 -1.44 17.64
CA LEU A 301 -25.07 -2.42 18.71
C LEU A 301 -23.78 -2.81 19.44
N PHE A 302 -22.67 -2.89 18.71
CA PHE A 302 -21.34 -3.17 19.27
C PHE A 302 -20.90 -2.13 20.31
N ALA A 303 -21.33 -0.88 20.16
CA ALA A 303 -21.03 0.19 21.11
C ALA A 303 -21.92 0.18 22.37
N THR A 304 -22.88 -0.74 22.47
CA THR A 304 -23.78 -0.90 23.63
C THR A 304 -23.43 -2.15 24.44
N ASP A 305 -23.96 -2.27 25.65
CA ASP A 305 -23.77 -3.46 26.52
C ASP A 305 -24.79 -4.59 26.25
N ASN A 306 -25.46 -4.53 25.09
CA ASN A 306 -26.52 -5.47 24.70
C ASN A 306 -26.02 -6.55 23.74
N ALA A 307 -25.22 -7.47 24.27
CA ALA A 307 -24.70 -8.64 23.55
C ALA A 307 -25.81 -9.50 22.90
N GLN A 308 -27.00 -9.59 23.50
CA GLN A 308 -28.13 -10.36 22.96
C GLN A 308 -28.68 -9.72 21.69
N ALA A 309 -28.89 -8.40 21.70
CA ALA A 309 -29.35 -7.68 20.52
C ALA A 309 -28.33 -7.77 19.39
N LEU A 310 -27.03 -7.63 19.70
CA LEU A 310 -25.95 -7.79 18.72
C LEU A 310 -25.98 -9.20 18.09
N LYS A 311 -26.05 -10.25 18.91
CA LYS A 311 -26.14 -11.63 18.44
C LYS A 311 -27.38 -11.86 17.57
N HIS A 312 -28.54 -11.40 18.04
CA HIS A 312 -29.80 -11.53 17.32
C HIS A 312 -29.75 -10.82 15.95
N GLU A 313 -29.17 -9.62 15.88
CA GLU A 313 -29.03 -8.88 14.63
C GLU A 313 -28.12 -9.61 13.63
N VAL A 314 -27.01 -10.21 14.10
CA VAL A 314 -26.15 -11.03 13.24
C VAL A 314 -26.90 -12.26 12.74
N ASP A 315 -27.55 -13.01 13.64
CA ASP A 315 -28.25 -14.25 13.28
C ASP A 315 -29.44 -13.99 12.34
N SER A 316 -30.18 -12.90 12.55
CA SER A 316 -31.35 -12.51 11.74
C SER A 316 -30.98 -12.12 10.30
N ASN A 317 -29.77 -11.62 10.09
CA ASN A 317 -29.28 -11.13 8.81
C ASN A 317 -28.22 -12.07 8.19
N ALA A 318 -28.15 -13.33 8.62
CA ALA A 318 -27.11 -14.29 8.21
C ALA A 318 -26.89 -14.37 6.69
N GLN A 319 -27.96 -14.32 5.91
CA GLN A 319 -27.90 -14.35 4.45
C GLN A 319 -27.13 -13.17 3.86
N ILE A 320 -27.25 -11.96 4.43
CA ILE A 320 -26.53 -10.76 3.96
C ILE A 320 -25.03 -10.97 4.09
N TRP A 321 -24.57 -11.48 5.24
CA TRP A 321 -23.15 -11.71 5.49
C TRP A 321 -22.58 -12.81 4.60
N GLN A 322 -23.40 -13.81 4.27
CA GLN A 322 -23.06 -14.88 3.35
C GLN A 322 -22.89 -14.37 1.91
N GLU A 323 -23.87 -13.61 1.40
CA GLU A 323 -23.84 -13.03 0.06
C GLU A 323 -22.65 -12.06 -0.13
N ASP A 324 -22.31 -11.31 0.91
CA ASP A 324 -21.18 -10.38 0.92
C ASP A 324 -19.81 -11.05 1.18
N ASN A 325 -19.79 -12.35 1.49
CA ASN A 325 -18.60 -13.13 1.89
C ASN A 325 -17.87 -12.52 3.10
N ASN A 326 -18.63 -12.13 4.13
CA ASN A 326 -18.12 -11.49 5.35
C ASN A 326 -18.39 -12.28 6.63
N ILE A 327 -18.89 -13.53 6.53
CA ILE A 327 -19.21 -14.38 7.71
C ILE A 327 -18.03 -14.47 8.68
N GLY A 328 -16.83 -14.81 8.18
CA GLY A 328 -15.65 -14.97 9.03
C GLY A 328 -15.26 -13.68 9.76
N LEU A 329 -15.36 -12.52 9.08
CA LEU A 329 -15.08 -11.23 9.70
C LEU A 329 -16.15 -10.85 10.74
N MET A 330 -17.41 -11.22 10.51
CA MET A 330 -18.49 -11.03 11.47
C MET A 330 -18.29 -11.90 12.73
N GLN A 331 -17.82 -13.13 12.57
CA GLN A 331 -17.46 -14.01 13.69
C GLN A 331 -16.32 -13.42 14.52
N GLU A 332 -15.28 -12.88 13.87
CA GLU A 332 -14.21 -12.16 14.56
C GLU A 332 -14.75 -10.95 15.34
N VAL A 333 -15.73 -10.20 14.80
CA VAL A 333 -16.38 -9.09 15.51
C VAL A 333 -17.12 -9.58 16.76
N LEU A 334 -17.90 -10.66 16.67
CA LEU A 334 -18.59 -11.24 17.83
C LEU A 334 -17.59 -11.70 18.91
N ALA A 335 -16.51 -12.36 18.51
CA ALA A 335 -15.46 -12.83 19.42
C ALA A 335 -14.66 -11.68 20.05
N ALA A 336 -14.55 -10.53 19.38
CA ALA A 336 -13.87 -9.35 19.89
C ALA A 336 -14.72 -8.52 20.86
N TYR A 337 -16.05 -8.61 20.80
CA TYR A 337 -16.96 -7.78 21.59
C TYR A 337 -16.66 -7.83 23.09
N GLN A 338 -16.57 -9.01 23.69
CA GLN A 338 -16.30 -9.13 25.13
C GLN A 338 -14.91 -8.59 25.50
N LYS A 339 -13.93 -8.71 24.60
CA LYS A 339 -12.57 -8.16 24.81
C LYS A 339 -12.63 -6.63 24.92
N TRP A 340 -13.41 -5.97 24.08
CA TRP A 340 -13.61 -4.53 24.15
C TRP A 340 -14.38 -4.09 25.40
N GLN A 341 -15.35 -4.89 25.86
CA GLN A 341 -16.05 -4.65 27.12
C GLN A 341 -15.09 -4.74 28.32
N VAL A 342 -14.24 -5.79 28.38
CA VAL A 342 -13.18 -5.93 29.40
C VAL A 342 -12.22 -4.74 29.35
N LEU A 343 -11.80 -4.32 28.15
CA LEU A 343 -10.92 -3.17 27.99
C LEU A 343 -11.59 -1.87 28.45
N GLY A 344 -12.90 -1.72 28.27
CA GLY A 344 -13.67 -0.58 28.76
C GLY A 344 -13.66 -0.43 30.30
N LEU A 345 -13.57 -1.55 31.03
CA LEU A 345 -13.51 -1.55 32.50
C LEU A 345 -12.29 -0.78 33.04
N GLN A 346 -11.20 -0.65 32.26
CA GLN A 346 -10.01 0.10 32.67
C GLN A 346 -10.30 1.58 32.97
N HIS A 347 -11.38 2.13 32.41
CA HIS A 347 -11.78 3.52 32.62
C HIS A 347 -12.46 3.75 33.98
N VAL A 348 -12.90 2.67 34.65
CA VAL A 348 -13.63 2.73 35.92
C VAL A 348 -12.84 2.05 37.04
N TYR A 349 -12.11 0.97 36.71
CA TYR A 349 -11.41 0.14 37.68
C TYR A 349 -9.89 0.18 37.45
N SER A 350 -9.12 0.36 38.53
CA SER A 350 -7.68 0.06 38.51
C SER A 350 -7.39 -1.42 38.82
N LYS A 351 -8.23 -2.03 39.66
CA LYS A 351 -8.18 -3.46 40.01
C LYS A 351 -9.60 -3.99 40.17
N ILE A 352 -9.88 -5.15 39.59
CA ILE A 352 -11.22 -5.78 39.57
C ILE A 352 -11.10 -7.29 39.73
N SER A 353 -12.03 -7.93 40.45
CA SER A 353 -12.03 -9.38 40.60
C SER A 353 -12.51 -10.09 39.32
N ILE A 354 -11.97 -11.27 38.99
CA ILE A 354 -12.42 -12.03 37.80
C ILE A 354 -13.93 -12.36 37.83
N PRO A 355 -14.53 -12.74 38.98
CA PRO A 355 -15.99 -12.95 39.07
C PRO A 355 -16.79 -11.69 38.77
N GLU A 356 -16.26 -10.51 39.14
CA GLU A 356 -16.88 -9.23 38.83
C GLU A 356 -16.75 -8.89 37.35
N VAL A 357 -15.58 -9.08 36.73
CA VAL A 357 -15.42 -8.96 35.27
C VAL A 357 -16.42 -9.86 34.53
N ARG A 358 -16.63 -11.09 35.01
CA ARG A 358 -17.61 -12.01 34.44
C ARG A 358 -19.04 -11.46 34.50
N ARG A 359 -19.41 -10.80 35.58
CA ARG A 359 -20.74 -10.21 35.79
C ARG A 359 -20.96 -8.97 34.94
N GLU A 360 -19.94 -8.10 34.86
CA GLU A 360 -20.01 -6.82 34.15
C GLU A 360 -19.85 -6.97 32.62
N THR A 361 -19.35 -8.11 32.12
CA THR A 361 -19.14 -8.32 30.67
C THR A 361 -19.96 -9.49 30.12
N LYS A 362 -20.30 -9.41 28.83
CA LYS A 362 -21.07 -10.45 28.12
C LYS A 362 -20.37 -10.84 26.82
N SER A 363 -20.49 -12.11 26.44
CA SER A 363 -20.07 -12.61 25.14
C SER A 363 -21.17 -12.37 24.11
N ALA A 364 -20.81 -11.80 22.96
CA ALA A 364 -21.72 -11.67 21.83
C ALA A 364 -21.86 -12.97 21.03
N GLU A 365 -21.01 -13.97 21.26
CA GLU A 365 -21.15 -15.30 20.65
C GLU A 365 -22.28 -16.10 21.29
N THR A 366 -22.42 -16.01 22.62
CA THR A 366 -23.48 -16.68 23.39
C THR A 366 -24.66 -15.77 23.72
N GLY A 367 -24.47 -14.44 23.66
CA GLY A 367 -25.45 -13.45 24.11
C GLY A 367 -25.54 -13.29 25.63
N GLY A 368 -24.59 -13.84 26.39
CA GLY A 368 -24.66 -13.83 27.86
C GLY A 368 -23.29 -13.84 28.53
N ASN A 369 -23.29 -13.90 29.86
CA ASN A 369 -22.07 -14.05 30.65
C ASN A 369 -21.43 -15.42 30.38
N LEU A 370 -20.10 -15.50 30.46
CA LEU A 370 -19.40 -16.78 30.42
C LEU A 370 -19.77 -17.63 31.65
N PRO A 371 -19.83 -18.97 31.51
CA PRO A 371 -20.33 -19.84 32.57
C PRO A 371 -19.38 -19.92 33.77
N LYS A 372 -18.06 -19.86 33.54
CA LYS A 372 -17.03 -20.00 34.57
C LYS A 372 -16.08 -18.81 34.62
N ASP A 373 -15.52 -18.57 35.81
CA ASP A 373 -14.48 -17.55 36.01
C ASP A 373 -13.18 -17.93 35.26
N GLU A 374 -12.89 -19.23 35.13
CA GLU A 374 -11.76 -19.77 34.37
C GLU A 374 -11.77 -19.35 32.89
N ASP A 375 -12.96 -19.27 32.28
CA ASP A 375 -13.11 -18.86 30.88
C ASP A 375 -12.77 -17.37 30.70
N VAL A 376 -13.14 -16.54 31.69
CA VAL A 376 -12.81 -15.11 31.73
C VAL A 376 -11.32 -14.89 32.00
N GLU A 377 -10.74 -15.67 32.92
CA GLU A 377 -9.29 -15.64 33.19
C GLU A 377 -8.51 -15.99 31.91
N THR A 378 -8.95 -17.01 31.17
CA THR A 378 -8.35 -17.40 29.88
C THR A 378 -8.51 -16.30 28.82
N LEU A 379 -9.67 -15.65 28.74
CA LEU A 379 -9.90 -14.52 27.83
C LEU A 379 -8.93 -13.37 28.11
N ILE A 380 -8.78 -12.98 29.38
CA ILE A 380 -7.89 -11.90 29.83
C ILE A 380 -6.43 -12.26 29.55
N GLN A 381 -6.00 -13.50 29.86
CA GLN A 381 -4.66 -13.96 29.55
C GLN A 381 -4.36 -13.87 28.04
N ASN A 382 -5.30 -14.29 27.20
CA ASN A 382 -5.16 -14.16 25.73
C ASN A 382 -5.06 -12.69 25.29
N MET A 383 -5.81 -11.77 25.91
CA MET A 383 -5.72 -10.34 25.62
C MET A 383 -4.37 -9.74 26.04
N ILE A 384 -3.78 -10.22 27.14
CA ILE A 384 -2.44 -9.80 27.59
C ILE A 384 -1.38 -10.34 26.64
N ILE A 385 -1.44 -11.63 26.28
CA ILE A 385 -0.50 -12.27 25.34
C ILE A 385 -0.55 -11.60 23.97
N SER A 386 -1.74 -11.21 23.49
CA SER A 386 -1.88 -10.52 22.21
C SER A 386 -1.48 -9.03 22.26
N GLY A 387 -1.15 -8.49 23.44
CA GLY A 387 -0.84 -7.06 23.63
C GLY A 387 -2.06 -6.13 23.55
N MET A 388 -3.29 -6.67 23.55
CA MET A 388 -4.52 -5.86 23.53
C MET A 388 -4.78 -5.22 24.90
N LEU A 389 -4.44 -5.92 25.99
CA LEU A 389 -4.63 -5.48 27.36
C LEU A 389 -3.29 -5.35 28.08
N HIS A 390 -3.04 -4.20 28.68
CA HIS A 390 -1.90 -3.98 29.55
C HIS A 390 -2.36 -4.19 30.99
N GLY A 391 -2.13 -5.39 31.52
CA GLY A 391 -2.59 -5.77 32.85
C GLY A 391 -1.91 -7.03 33.36
N VAL A 392 -2.07 -7.29 34.65
CA VAL A 392 -1.55 -8.50 35.31
C VAL A 392 -2.69 -9.17 36.06
N VAL A 393 -2.73 -10.50 36.00
CA VAL A 393 -3.65 -11.32 36.79
C VAL A 393 -2.92 -11.80 38.04
N GLU A 394 -3.42 -11.42 39.21
CA GLU A 394 -2.88 -11.79 40.52
C GLU A 394 -3.87 -12.71 41.25
N LYS A 395 -3.38 -13.73 41.94
CA LYS A 395 -4.21 -14.58 42.81
C LYS A 395 -3.95 -14.21 44.26
N ASN A 396 -5.02 -13.92 44.99
CA ASN A 396 -4.95 -13.70 46.44
C ASN A 396 -4.84 -15.04 47.18
N ASP A 397 -4.44 -14.98 48.45
CA ASP A 397 -4.32 -16.15 49.35
C ASP A 397 -5.63 -16.94 49.48
N ASP A 398 -6.78 -16.27 49.35
CA ASP A 398 -8.12 -16.86 49.37
C ASP A 398 -8.51 -17.55 48.04
N GLY A 399 -7.59 -17.65 47.07
CA GLY A 399 -7.80 -18.29 45.76
C GLY A 399 -8.56 -17.44 44.74
N THR A 400 -8.96 -16.22 45.08
CA THR A 400 -9.66 -15.30 44.15
C THR A 400 -8.65 -14.59 43.25
N SER A 401 -8.85 -14.71 41.92
CA SER A 401 -8.08 -14.00 40.91
C SER A 401 -8.57 -12.56 40.73
N PHE A 402 -7.64 -11.62 40.57
CA PHE A 402 -7.90 -10.21 40.27
C PHE A 402 -7.13 -9.77 39.03
N LEU A 403 -7.77 -8.96 38.20
CA LEU A 403 -7.14 -8.22 37.12
C LEU A 403 -6.75 -6.84 37.62
N THR A 404 -5.45 -6.52 37.58
CA THR A 404 -4.93 -5.17 37.80
C THR A 404 -4.61 -4.55 36.44
N PHE A 405 -5.29 -3.45 36.10
CA PHE A 405 -5.00 -2.68 34.90
C PHE A 405 -3.73 -1.87 35.13
N LEU A 406 -2.73 -2.08 34.28
CA LEU A 406 -1.54 -1.26 34.30
C LEU A 406 -1.78 -0.06 33.39
N SER A 407 -1.34 1.13 33.82
CA SER A 407 -1.25 2.24 32.89
C SER A 407 -0.37 1.80 31.71
N PRO A 408 -0.70 2.14 30.46
CA PRO A 408 0.23 1.99 29.36
C PRO A 408 1.42 2.89 29.69
N THR A 409 2.43 2.33 30.33
CA THR A 409 3.62 3.06 30.72
C THR A 409 4.36 3.40 29.44
N THR A 410 4.11 4.60 28.94
CA THR A 410 4.91 5.28 27.91
C THR A 410 6.34 5.57 28.39
N SER A 411 6.74 5.11 29.58
CA SER A 411 8.14 5.05 30.01
C SER A 411 8.83 3.91 29.25
N LEU A 412 9.08 4.12 27.96
CA LEU A 412 10.11 3.38 27.25
C LEU A 412 11.40 3.52 28.05
N SER A 413 12.18 2.45 28.13
CA SER A 413 13.55 2.58 28.63
C SER A 413 14.29 3.62 27.78
N GLU A 414 15.30 4.31 28.32
CA GLU A 414 16.09 5.27 27.54
C GLU A 414 16.66 4.63 26.25
N GLN A 415 17.01 3.34 26.32
CA GLN A 415 17.46 2.56 25.18
C GLN A 415 16.35 2.34 24.13
N ASP A 416 15.13 2.01 24.55
CA ASP A 416 14.02 1.79 23.60
C ASP A 416 13.52 3.12 23.02
N PHE A 417 13.56 4.20 23.80
CA PHE A 417 13.31 5.54 23.31
C PHE A 417 14.36 5.96 22.26
N ALA A 418 15.65 5.71 22.53
CA ALA A 418 16.72 5.97 21.57
C ALA A 418 16.55 5.17 20.27
N LYS A 419 16.12 3.89 20.36
CA LYS A 419 15.80 3.07 19.19
C LYS A 419 14.65 3.64 18.38
N GLU A 420 13.55 4.04 19.03
CA GLU A 420 12.39 4.61 18.33
C GLU A 420 12.72 5.98 17.71
N LEU A 421 13.54 6.79 18.37
CA LEU A 421 14.03 8.06 17.84
C LEU A 421 14.91 7.84 16.59
N ALA A 422 15.84 6.87 16.65
CA ALA A 422 16.67 6.51 15.51
C ALA A 422 15.83 5.99 14.33
N ARG A 423 14.83 5.13 14.60
CA ARG A 423 13.88 4.64 13.59
C ARG A 423 13.10 5.78 12.95
N THR A 424 12.63 6.73 13.75
CA THR A 424 11.90 7.91 13.26
C THR A 424 12.81 8.80 12.42
N ALA A 425 14.05 9.05 12.84
CA ALA A 425 15.03 9.81 12.08
C ALA A 425 15.31 9.16 10.71
N GLN A 426 15.45 7.83 10.67
CA GLN A 426 15.63 7.08 9.41
C GLN A 426 14.40 7.20 8.50
N ARG A 427 13.18 7.08 9.04
CA ARG A 427 11.93 7.29 8.28
C ARG A 427 11.89 8.69 7.67
N LEU A 428 12.25 9.72 8.43
CA LEU A 428 12.32 11.10 7.95
C LEU A 428 13.37 11.26 6.84
N GLN A 429 14.54 10.64 6.98
CA GLN A 429 15.57 10.65 5.93
C GLN A 429 15.06 10.01 4.63
N ASN A 430 14.35 8.89 4.72
CA ASN A 430 13.76 8.21 3.56
C ASN A 430 12.61 9.00 2.91
N LEU A 431 11.90 9.83 3.69
CA LEU A 431 10.80 10.67 3.17
C LEU A 431 11.32 11.91 2.40
N ARG A 432 12.49 12.45 2.77
CA ARG A 432 13.09 13.63 2.12
C ARG A 432 13.18 13.55 0.58
N PRO A 433 13.71 12.48 -0.04
CA PRO A 433 13.77 12.40 -1.50
C PRO A 433 12.38 12.34 -2.15
N LEU A 434 11.41 11.69 -1.50
CA LEU A 434 10.02 11.63 -1.98
C LEU A 434 9.35 13.00 -1.92
N LEU A 435 9.56 13.75 -0.84
CA LEU A 435 9.05 15.11 -0.69
C LEU A 435 9.65 16.03 -1.76
N ARG A 436 10.97 16.02 -1.93
CA ARG A 436 11.66 16.78 -2.98
C ARG A 436 11.10 16.47 -4.37
N ALA A 437 10.96 15.19 -4.71
CA ALA A 437 10.44 14.76 -6.00
C ALA A 437 8.96 15.14 -6.22
N THR A 438 8.21 15.34 -5.13
CA THR A 438 6.81 15.80 -5.16
C THR A 438 6.74 17.31 -5.31
N ASP A 439 7.58 18.05 -4.59
CA ASP A 439 7.71 19.51 -4.66
C ASP A 439 8.18 19.96 -6.04
N GLU A 440 9.22 19.33 -6.59
CA GLU A 440 9.70 19.60 -7.94
C GLU A 440 8.58 19.40 -8.97
N ARG A 441 7.82 18.32 -8.86
CA ARG A 441 6.69 18.05 -9.74
C ARG A 441 5.61 19.14 -9.65
N LEU A 442 5.22 19.52 -8.44
CA LEU A 442 4.23 20.59 -8.25
C LEU A 442 4.75 21.94 -8.79
N GLY A 443 6.01 22.28 -8.48
CA GLY A 443 6.66 23.51 -8.90
C GLY A 443 6.80 23.64 -10.43
N THR A 444 7.00 22.54 -11.15
CA THR A 444 7.05 22.52 -12.62
C THR A 444 5.68 22.54 -13.30
N HIS A 445 4.58 22.39 -12.54
CA HIS A 445 3.25 22.28 -13.11
C HIS A 445 2.79 23.62 -13.70
N LYS A 446 2.48 23.66 -15.00
CA LYS A 446 2.08 24.89 -15.70
C LYS A 446 0.92 25.63 -15.04
N GLU A 447 -0.09 24.91 -14.53
CA GLU A 447 -1.22 25.53 -13.86
C GLU A 447 -0.85 26.07 -12.47
N TYR A 448 0.06 25.39 -11.76
CA TYR A 448 0.55 25.86 -10.47
C TYR A 448 1.40 27.13 -10.66
N ILE A 449 2.30 27.12 -11.65
CA ILE A 449 3.08 28.32 -12.04
C ILE A 449 2.14 29.47 -12.41
N LYS A 450 1.09 29.21 -13.21
CA LYS A 450 0.07 30.23 -13.53
C LYS A 450 -0.66 30.74 -12.29
N HIS A 451 -1.02 29.85 -11.35
CA HIS A 451 -1.68 30.21 -10.10
C HIS A 451 -0.77 31.09 -9.25
N VAL A 452 0.48 30.70 -9.03
CA VAL A 452 1.48 31.47 -8.27
C VAL A 452 1.72 32.84 -8.90
N ILE A 453 1.84 32.93 -10.23
CA ILE A 453 1.94 34.21 -10.93
C ILE A 453 0.68 35.06 -10.72
N LYS A 454 -0.51 34.45 -10.73
CA LYS A 454 -1.78 35.15 -10.51
C LYS A 454 -1.90 35.68 -9.08
N GLU A 455 -1.52 34.89 -8.08
CA GLU A 455 -1.51 35.34 -6.68
C GLU A 455 -0.50 36.44 -6.44
N SER A 456 0.74 36.32 -6.96
CA SER A 456 1.73 37.38 -6.87
C SER A 456 1.24 38.71 -7.50
N LYS A 457 0.45 38.65 -8.58
CA LYS A 457 -0.19 39.84 -9.15
C LYS A 457 -1.31 40.38 -8.25
N ARG A 458 -2.13 39.51 -7.65
CA ARG A 458 -3.20 39.91 -6.73
C ARG A 458 -2.65 40.60 -5.48
N ASP A 459 -1.55 40.08 -4.93
CA ASP A 459 -0.87 40.68 -3.78
C ASP A 459 -0.32 42.06 -4.13
N LYS A 460 0.31 42.23 -5.30
CA LYS A 460 0.75 43.54 -5.79
C LYS A 460 -0.41 44.51 -5.97
N THR A 461 -1.50 44.06 -6.56
CA THR A 461 -2.70 44.90 -6.74
C THR A 461 -3.33 45.27 -5.40
N GLN A 462 -3.43 44.36 -4.43
CA GLN A 462 -3.90 44.68 -3.07
C GLN A 462 -2.97 45.66 -2.34
N GLN A 463 -1.66 45.55 -2.55
CA GLN A 463 -0.68 46.48 -2.00
C GLN A 463 -0.80 47.87 -2.64
N ASP A 464 -1.03 47.95 -3.95
CA ASP A 464 -1.29 49.22 -4.67
C ASP A 464 -2.63 49.86 -4.25
N TYR A 465 -3.69 49.06 -4.02
CA TYR A 465 -4.97 49.55 -3.48
C TYR A 465 -4.86 50.02 -2.03
N ALA A 466 -4.04 49.36 -1.20
CA ALA A 466 -3.80 49.78 0.19
C ALA A 466 -2.98 51.09 0.27
N VAL A 467 -2.04 51.30 -0.66
CA VAL A 467 -1.30 52.57 -0.78
C VAL A 467 -2.17 53.68 -1.36
N GLY A 468 -3.06 53.37 -2.30
CA GLY A 468 -4.01 54.34 -2.87
C GLY A 468 -5.08 54.84 -1.89
N HIS A 469 -5.61 53.96 -1.04
CA HIS A 469 -6.57 54.37 0.00
C HIS A 469 -5.94 55.15 1.15
N HIS A 470 -4.64 54.96 1.44
CA HIS A 470 -3.97 55.71 2.49
C HIS A 470 -3.69 57.18 2.11
N PHE A 471 -3.73 57.52 0.81
CA PHE A 471 -3.53 58.89 0.31
C PHE A 471 -4.83 59.73 0.22
N GLU A 472 -6.02 59.10 0.20
CA GLU A 472 -7.30 59.82 0.12
C GLU A 472 -7.90 60.17 1.49
N ASP A 473 -7.60 59.41 2.55
CA ASP A 473 -8.12 59.68 3.92
C ASP A 473 -7.32 60.74 4.71
N GLU A 474 -6.23 61.28 4.16
CA GLU A 474 -5.34 62.23 4.86
C GLU A 474 -5.44 63.69 4.38
N VAL A 475 -6.40 64.04 3.50
CA VAL A 475 -6.45 65.39 2.86
C VAL A 475 -7.69 66.24 3.17
N ASP A 476 -8.73 65.74 3.86
CA ASP A 476 -9.87 66.60 4.22
C ASP A 476 -10.10 66.69 5.75
N ASP A 477 -10.10 67.95 6.22
CA ASP A 477 -10.58 68.47 7.52
C ASP A 477 -9.55 68.77 8.64
N GLU A 478 -8.48 69.52 8.33
CA GLU A 478 -7.91 70.52 9.27
C GLU A 478 -8.54 71.90 9.03
N ASP A 479 -9.71 72.20 9.63
CA ASP A 479 -10.09 73.58 9.97
C ASP A 479 -11.32 73.63 10.90
N LEU A 480 -11.11 73.58 12.22
CA LEU A 480 -12.04 74.22 13.17
C LEU A 480 -11.34 74.58 14.49
N MET A 481 -10.64 75.71 14.49
CA MET A 481 -10.15 76.38 15.69
C MET A 481 -11.27 77.22 16.33
N GLY A 482 -11.45 77.07 17.65
CA GLY A 482 -11.80 78.20 18.51
C GLY A 482 -12.87 77.94 19.58
N GLY A 483 -12.47 78.01 20.86
CA GLY A 483 -13.35 78.59 21.90
C GLY A 483 -13.58 77.78 23.18
N ILE A 484 -12.55 77.67 24.03
CA ILE A 484 -12.52 77.96 25.47
C ILE A 484 -13.84 77.88 26.30
N VAL A 485 -13.85 76.92 27.24
CA VAL A 485 -14.19 76.98 28.69
C VAL A 485 -15.62 77.37 29.12
N SER A 486 -16.31 76.47 29.86
CA SER A 486 -16.50 76.60 31.32
C SER A 486 -17.47 75.56 31.92
N THR A 487 -17.15 75.27 33.18
CA THR A 487 -17.79 74.49 34.26
C THR A 487 -19.31 74.57 34.40
N GLY A 488 -19.89 73.47 34.91
CA GLY A 488 -21.23 73.42 35.50
C GLY A 488 -21.69 71.99 35.74
#